data_AF-A0A0G1YLF0-F1
#
_entry.id   AF-A0A0G1YLF0-F1
#
_cell.length_a   1.000
_cell.length_b   1.000
_cell.length_c   1.000
_cell.angle_alpha   90.00
_cell.angle_beta   90.00
_cell.angle_gamma   90.00
#
_symmetry.space_group_name_H-M   'P 1'
#
loop_
_entity.id
_entity.type
_entity.pdbx_description
1 polymer ?
#
loop_
_entity_poly.entity_id
_entity_poly.type
_entity_poly.pdbx_seq_one_letter_code
_entity_poly.pdbx_strand_id
1 'polypeptide(L)' 'MQSISTRFKQVKRKNPFWGDVPAFIMAINRTDSPRLIRRHFNKCVSKDDYDPSEKKKIIDDILERQPTL' A
#
# COMPACT_ATOMS: atom_id res chain seq x y z
N MET A 1 9.82 -15.05 -2.71
CA MET A 1 9.44 -13.65 -2.40
C MET A 1 7.94 -13.59 -2.15
N GLN A 2 7.49 -13.02 -1.04
CA GLN A 2 6.06 -12.82 -0.80
C GLN A 2 5.57 -11.55 -1.52
N SER A 3 4.42 -11.63 -2.19
CA SER A 3 3.82 -10.46 -2.85
C SER A 3 3.40 -9.39 -1.84
N ILE A 4 3.31 -8.13 -2.27
CA ILE A 4 2.79 -7.03 -1.43
C ILE A 4 1.39 -7.38 -0.89
N SER A 5 0.54 -7.99 -1.72
CA SER A 5 -0.81 -8.41 -1.30
C SER A 5 -0.81 -9.49 -0.21
N THR A 6 0.17 -10.40 -0.23
CA THR A 6 0.32 -11.41 0.82
C THR A 6 0.71 -10.75 2.14
N ARG A 7 1.69 -9.84 2.10
CA ARG A 7 2.12 -9.05 3.27
C ARG A 7 0.98 -8.19 3.81
N PHE A 8 0.25 -7.51 2.93
CA PHE A 8 -0.92 -6.71 3.29
C PHE A 8 -1.98 -7.51 4.05
N LYS A 9 -2.35 -8.70 3.54
CA LYS A 9 -3.29 -9.58 4.23
C LYS A 9 -2.78 -10.02 5.60
N GLN A 10 -1.49 -10.31 5.74
CA GLN A 10 -0.89 -10.63 7.04
C GLN A 10 -0.94 -9.45 8.01
N VAL A 11 -0.65 -8.23 7.54
CA VAL A 11 -0.74 -7.01 8.34
C VAL A 11 -2.17 -6.77 8.80
N LYS A 12 -3.17 -6.87 7.91
CA LYS A 12 -4.60 -6.74 8.27
C LYS A 12 -5.04 -7.81 9.28
N ARG A 13 -4.58 -9.06 9.14
CA ARG A 13 -4.90 -10.13 10.10
C ARG A 13 -4.32 -9.87 11.49
N LYS A 14 -3.12 -9.28 11.55
CA LYS A 14 -2.48 -8.91 12.83
C LYS A 14 -3.04 -7.62 13.42
N ASN A 15 -3.55 -6.72 12.58
CA ASN A 15 -4.05 -5.41 12.95
C ASN A 15 -5.47 -5.20 12.38
N PRO A 16 -6.50 -5.86 12.95
CA PRO A 16 -7.85 -5.87 12.37
C PRO A 16 -8.52 -4.49 12.34
N PHE A 17 -8.12 -3.57 13.24
CA PHE A 17 -8.68 -2.21 13.33
C PHE A 17 -7.98 -1.19 12.42
N TRP A 18 -6.94 -1.59 11.69
CA TRP A 18 -6.24 -0.66 10.80
C TRP A 18 -6.99 -0.47 9.49
N GLY A 19 -7.06 0.79 9.05
CA GLY A 19 -7.46 1.14 7.69
C GLY A 19 -6.51 0.56 6.64
N ASP A 20 -6.95 0.53 5.38
CA ASP A 20 -6.18 -0.12 4.32
C ASP A 20 -4.86 0.60 4.01
N VAL A 21 -4.83 1.93 4.09
CA VAL A 21 -3.61 2.72 3.83
C VAL A 21 -2.48 2.41 4.83
N PRO A 22 -2.67 2.52 6.16
CA PRO A 22 -1.60 2.19 7.12
C PRO A 22 -1.18 0.72 7.04
N ALA A 23 -2.13 -0.19 6.82
CA ALA A 23 -1.81 -1.60 6.61
C ALA A 23 -1.01 -1.86 5.32
N PHE A 24 -1.28 -1.09 4.26
CA PHE A 24 -0.55 -1.16 3.00
C PHE A 24 0.86 -0.60 3.13
N ILE A 25 1.03 0.55 3.81
CA ILE A 25 2.35 1.15 4.07
C ILE A 25 3.25 0.15 4.81
N MET A 26 2.72 -0.53 5.83
CA MET A 26 3.47 -1.55 6.57
C MET A 26 3.77 -2.81 5.73
N ALA A 27 3.02 -3.04 4.66
CA ALA A 27 3.24 -4.18 3.77
C ALA A 27 4.30 -3.93 2.68
N ILE A 28 4.68 -2.67 2.42
CA ILE A 28 5.71 -2.29 1.43
C ILE A 28 7.11 -2.55 2.00
N ASN A 29 8.02 -3.04 1.17
CA ASN A 29 9.44 -3.13 1.47
C ASN A 29 10.23 -2.11 0.63
N ARG A 30 11.40 -1.70 1.11
CA ARG A 30 12.32 -0.80 0.39
C ARG A 30 12.74 -1.31 -0.99
N THR A 31 12.71 -2.62 -1.21
CA THR A 31 13.07 -3.27 -2.47
C THR A 31 11.92 -3.35 -3.47
N ASP A 32 10.70 -2.99 -3.07
CA ASP A 32 9.55 -3.01 -3.98
C ASP A 32 9.65 -1.82 -4.94
N SER A 33 9.49 -2.09 -6.25
CA SER A 33 9.56 -1.02 -7.23
C SER A 33 8.33 -0.12 -7.17
N PRO A 34 8.45 1.18 -7.51
CA PRO A 34 7.32 2.11 -7.55
C PRO A 34 6.14 1.59 -8.38
N ARG A 35 6.43 0.91 -9.49
CA ARG A 35 5.42 0.30 -10.36
C ARG A 35 4.64 -0.82 -9.65
N LEU A 36 5.33 -1.67 -8.88
CA LEU A 36 4.67 -2.72 -8.09
C LEU A 36 3.83 -2.12 -6.97
N ILE A 37 4.37 -1.11 -6.27
CA ILE A 37 3.66 -0.39 -5.20
C ILE A 37 2.35 0.20 -5.73
N ARG A 38 2.39 0.96 -6.84
CA ARG A 38 1.17 1.51 -7.48
C ARG A 38 0.16 0.44 -7.87
N ARG A 39 0.63 -0.65 -8.49
CA ARG A 39 -0.25 -1.74 -8.94
C ARG A 39 -0.96 -2.41 -7.77
N HIS A 40 -0.26 -2.64 -6.67
CA HIS A 40 -0.83 -3.30 -5.50
C HIS A 40 -1.66 -2.36 -4.63
N PHE A 41 -1.32 -1.07 -4.55
CA PHE A 41 -2.10 -0.07 -3.81
C PHE A 41 -3.54 -0.01 -4.34
N ASN A 42 -3.70 0.10 -5.65
CA ASN A 42 -5.01 0.13 -6.30
C ASN A 42 -5.82 -1.17 -6.15
N LYS A 43 -5.16 -2.28 -5.83
CA LYS A 43 -5.81 -3.58 -5.60
C LYS A 43 -6.15 -3.84 -4.13
N CYS A 44 -5.33 -3.33 -3.22
CA CYS A 44 -5.41 -3.64 -1.79
C CYS A 44 -6.17 -2.59 -0.99
N VAL A 45 -6.10 -1.33 -1.40
CA VAL A 45 -6.90 -0.26 -0.80
C VAL A 45 -8.24 -0.23 -1.50
N SER A 46 -9.35 -0.35 -0.77
CA SER A 46 -10.68 -0.32 -1.39
C SER A 46 -10.94 1.00 -2.13
N LYS A 47 -11.76 0.96 -3.18
CA LYS A 47 -12.22 2.17 -3.89
C LYS A 47 -13.37 2.85 -3.15
N ASP A 48 -14.05 2.13 -2.27
CA ASP A 48 -15.19 2.66 -1.52
C ASP A 48 -14.72 3.53 -0.33
N ASP A 49 -13.50 3.31 0.15
CA ASP A 49 -12.93 4.04 1.28
C ASP A 49 -12.24 5.35 0.88
N TYR A 50 -11.92 5.54 -0.41
CA TYR A 50 -11.14 6.69 -0.89
C TYR A 50 -11.51 7.09 -2.31
N ASP A 51 -11.71 8.39 -2.51
CA ASP A 51 -11.87 8.96 -3.83
C ASP A 51 -10.64 8.70 -4.72
N PRO A 52 -10.81 8.57 -6.05
CA PRO A 52 -9.69 8.36 -6.97
C PRO A 52 -8.60 9.44 -6.89
N SER A 53 -8.99 10.68 -6.64
CA SER A 53 -8.08 11.83 -6.49
C SER A 53 -7.27 11.73 -5.19
N GLU A 54 -7.88 11.29 -4.10
CA GLU A 54 -7.20 11.06 -2.82
C GLU A 54 -6.23 9.89 -2.91
N LYS A 55 -6.66 8.77 -3.53
CA LYS A 55 -5.78 7.62 -3.77
C LYS A 55 -4.52 8.00 -4.53
N LYS A 56 -4.65 8.88 -5.53
CA LYS A 56 -3.51 9.38 -6.30
C LYS A 56 -2.55 10.17 -5.39
N LYS A 57 -3.07 11.09 -4.58
CA LYS A 57 -2.24 11.85 -3.63
C LYS A 57 -1.53 10.92 -2.64
N ILE A 58 -2.25 9.98 -2.05
CA ILE A 58 -1.69 9.03 -1.08
C ILE A 58 -0.57 8.19 -1.70
N ILE A 59 -0.77 7.65 -2.90
CA ILE A 59 0.26 6.82 -3.53
C ILE A 59 1.48 7.63 -3.96
N ASP A 60 1.29 8.87 -4.40
CA ASP A 60 2.40 9.76 -4.74
C ASP A 60 3.19 10.13 -3.45
N ASP A 61 2.52 10.47 -2.36
CA ASP A 61 3.16 10.71 -1.03
C ASP A 61 3.95 9.49 -0.52
N ILE A 62 3.41 8.28 -0.67
CA ILE A 62 4.09 7.05 -0.27
C ILE A 62 5.38 6.85 -1.08
N LEU A 63 5.35 7.15 -2.38
CA LEU A 63 6.50 6.95 -3.26
C LEU A 63 7.58 8.02 -3.04
N GLU A 64 7.21 9.26 -2.75
CA GLU A 64 8.18 10.30 -2.39
C GLU A 64 8.91 9.99 -1.07
N ARG A 65 8.22 9.37 -0.11
CA ARG A 65 8.78 9.06 1.22
C ARG A 65 9.56 7.75 1.26
N GLN A 66 9.48 6.91 0.22
CA GLN A 66 10.30 5.70 0.10
C GLN A 66 11.55 6.07 -0.69
N PRO A 67 12.75 6.13 -0.07
CA PRO A 67 13.98 6.33 -0.82
C PRO A 67 14.19 5.10 -1.70
N THR A 68 13.81 5.21 -2.98
CA THR A 68 14.25 4.28 -4.01
C THR A 68 15.77 4.35 -4.08
N LEU A 69 16.42 3.22 -3.79
CA LEU A 69 17.85 3.02 -4.04
C LEU A 69 18.18 3.28 -5.52
#